data_AF-A0A849ZB31-F1
#
_entry.id   AF-A0A849ZB31-F1
#
_cell.length_a   1.000
_cell.length_b   1.000
_cell.length_c   1.000
_cell.angle_alpha   90.00
_cell.angle_beta   90.00
_cell.angle_gamma   90.00
#
_symmetry.space_group_name_H-M   'P 1'
#
loop_
_entity.id
_entity.type
_entity.pdbx_description
1 polymer ?
#
loop_
_entity_poly.entity_id
_entity_poly.type
_entity_poly.pdbx_seq_one_letter_code
_entity_poly.pdbx_strand_id
1 'polypeptide(L)' 'EDLTPKQRQSVELRLFRDLSFSDIAVEMGTSEESAKSNFHHAMKRLRAHLET' A
#
# COMPACT_ATOMS: atom_id res chain seq x y z
N GLU A 1 -13.67 3.00 -6.88
CA GLU A 1 -12.44 3.73 -7.22
C GLU A 1 -11.76 4.32 -5.96
N ASP A 2 -11.63 3.55 -4.87
CA ASP A 2 -11.45 4.13 -3.52
C ASP A 2 -10.01 4.23 -3.00
N LEU A 3 -9.06 3.56 -3.65
CA LEU A 3 -7.63 3.69 -3.33
C LEU A 3 -6.97 4.71 -4.23
N THR A 4 -6.13 5.57 -3.66
CA THR A 4 -5.23 6.41 -4.46
C THR A 4 -4.22 5.54 -5.22
N PRO A 5 -3.60 6.03 -6.30
CA PRO A 5 -2.60 5.25 -7.05
C PRO A 5 -1.49 4.69 -6.16
N LYS A 6 -0.95 5.49 -5.24
CA LYS A 6 0.10 5.06 -4.30
C LYS A 6 -0.37 4.02 -3.29
N GLN A 7 -1.60 4.13 -2.80
CA GLN A 7 -2.21 3.15 -1.90
C GLN A 7 -2.44 1.80 -2.60
N ARG A 8 -2.93 1.84 -3.84
CA ARG A 8 -3.09 0.62 -4.66
C ARG A 8 -1.74 -0.04 -4.94
N GLN A 9 -0.75 0.77 -5.35
CA GLN A 9 0.59 0.28 -5.66
C GLN A 9 1.25 -0.38 -4.45
N SER A 10 1.18 0.23 -3.26
CA SER A 10 1.81 -0.36 -2.06
C SER A 10 1.17 -1.69 -1.65
N VAL A 11 -0.15 -1.85 -1.85
CA VAL A 11 -0.86 -3.12 -1.63
C VAL A 11 -0.44 -4.17 -2.65
N GLU A 12 -0.38 -3.80 -3.94
CA GLU A 12 0.04 -4.71 -5.01
C GLU A 12 1.43 -5.28 -4.73
N LEU A 13 2.40 -4.39 -4.47
CA LEU A 13 3.77 -4.77 -4.21
C LEU A 13 3.90 -5.62 -2.94
N ARG A 14 3.16 -5.29 -1.88
CA ARG A 14 3.25 -6.01 -0.60
C ARG A 14 2.58 -7.38 -0.63
N LEU A 15 1.39 -7.51 -1.21
CA LEU A 15 0.58 -8.72 -1.11
C LEU A 15 0.75 -9.66 -2.30
N PHE A 16 0.97 -9.13 -3.50
CA PHE A 16 1.06 -9.94 -4.72
C PHE A 16 2.50 -10.19 -5.16
N ARG A 17 3.44 -9.33 -4.73
CA ARG A 17 4.88 -9.48 -5.03
C ARG A 17 5.75 -9.75 -3.79
N ASP A 18 5.13 -9.81 -2.62
CA ASP A 18 5.76 -10.07 -1.32
C ASP A 18 7.01 -9.22 -1.01
N LEU A 19 7.04 -7.97 -1.50
CA LEU A 19 8.15 -7.07 -1.26
C LEU A 19 8.18 -6.55 0.19
N SER A 20 9.39 -6.31 0.70
CA SER A 20 9.60 -5.61 1.97
C SER A 20 9.22 -4.13 1.83
N PHE A 21 8.93 -3.42 2.93
CA PHE A 21 8.62 -1.99 2.85
C PHE A 21 9.79 -1.14 2.36
N SER A 22 11.04 -1.57 2.60
CA SER A 22 12.23 -0.91 2.05
C SER A 22 12.27 -1.05 0.53
N ASP A 23 11.99 -2.24 -0.02
CA ASP A 23 11.97 -2.45 -1.47
C ASP A 23 10.80 -1.72 -2.13
N ILE A 24 9.63 -1.71 -1.48
CA ILE A 24 8.47 -0.94 -1.92
C ILE A 24 8.80 0.55 -1.98
N ALA A 25 9.53 1.07 -1.01
CA ALA A 25 9.93 2.48 -0.99
C ALA A 25 10.83 2.84 -2.15
N VAL A 26 11.78 1.96 -2.49
CA VAL A 26 12.63 2.11 -3.69
C VAL A 26 11.78 2.09 -4.96
N GLU A 27 10.89 1.10 -5.11
CA GLU A 27 10.00 0.95 -6.28
C GLU A 27 9.05 2.15 -6.44
N MET A 28 8.55 2.71 -5.34
CA MET A 28 7.64 3.86 -5.33
C MET A 28 8.34 5.22 -5.41
N GLY A 29 9.67 5.26 -5.28
CA GLY A 29 10.44 6.50 -5.17
C GLY A 29 10.05 7.33 -3.93
N THR A 30 9.81 6.68 -2.79
CA THR A 30 9.43 7.33 -1.52
C THR A 30 10.30 6.88 -0.35
N SER A 31 10.06 7.41 0.85
CA SER A 31 10.61 6.83 2.08
C SER A 31 9.88 5.54 2.47
N GLU A 32 10.54 4.67 3.26
CA GLU A 32 9.93 3.46 3.83
C GLU A 32 8.72 3.78 4.71
N GLU A 33 8.78 4.89 5.46
CA GLU A 33 7.65 5.36 6.27
C GLU A 33 6.44 5.76 5.40
N SER A 34 6.69 6.40 4.26
CA SER A 34 5.63 6.72 3.30
C SER A 34 5.02 5.46 2.69
N ALA A 35 5.83 4.44 2.36
CA ALA A 35 5.34 3.15 1.87
C ALA A 35 4.43 2.46 2.91
N LYS A 36 4.87 2.41 4.18
CA LYS A 36 4.08 1.88 5.31
C LYS A 36 2.77 2.64 5.49
N SER A 37 2.80 3.97 5.48
CA SER A 37 1.61 4.81 5.62
C SER A 37 0.61 4.57 4.49
N ASN A 38 1.07 4.54 3.23
CA ASN A 38 0.21 4.23 2.08
C ASN A 38 -0.45 2.86 2.22
N PHE A 39 0.32 1.82 2.57
CA PHE A 39 -0.22 0.48 2.79
C PHE A 39 -1.23 0.43 3.93
N HIS A 40 -0.92 1.03 5.08
CA HIS A 40 -1.83 1.06 6.23
C HIS A 40 -3.17 1.70 5.88
N HIS A 41 -3.16 2.87 5.25
CA HIS A 41 -4.39 3.56 4.84
C HIS A 41 -5.15 2.78 3.77
N ALA A 42 -4.45 2.13 2.84
CA ALA A 42 -5.08 1.26 1.85
C ALA A 42 -5.81 0.10 2.51
N MET A 43 -5.15 -0.64 3.42
CA MET A 43 -5.75 -1.76 4.13
C MET A 43 -6.93 -1.34 5.00
N LYS A 44 -6.87 -0.18 5.65
CA LYS A 44 -8.00 0.38 6.42
C LYS A 44 -9.23 0.61 5.53
N ARG A 45 -9.05 1.18 4.33
CA ARG A 45 -10.13 1.40 3.36
C ARG A 45 -10.68 0.07 2.85
N LEU A 46 -9.82 -0.85 2.44
CA LEU A 46 -10.22 -2.16 1.93
C LEU A 46 -11.04 -2.95 2.95
N ARG A 47 -10.66 -2.92 4.24
CA ARG A 47 -11.44 -3.55 5.31
C ARG A 47 -12.84 -2.94 5.45
N ALA A 48 -12.94 -1.61 5.43
CA ALA A 48 -14.23 -0.93 5.52
C ALA A 48 -15.20 -1.36 4.39
N HIS A 49 -14.69 -1.60 3.18
CA HIS A 49 -15.48 -2.09 2.05
C HIS A 49 -15.96 -3.54 2.17
N LEU A 50 -15.29 -4.36 2.98
CA LEU A 50 -15.70 -5.75 3.23
C LEU A 50 -16.71 -5.85 4.38
N GLU A 51 -16.74 -4.83 5.24
CA GLU A 51 -17.66 -4.71 6.38
C GLU A 51 -18.98 -4.01 5.99
N THR A 52 -19.15 -3.67 4.71
CA THR A 52 -20.36 -3.06 4.14
C THR A 52 -21.08 -4.03 3.22
#